data_AF-A0A1J5WCR5-F1
#
_entry.id   AF-A0A1J5WCR5-F1
#
_cell.length_a   1.000
_cell.length_b   1.000
_cell.length_c   1.000
_cell.angle_alpha   90.00
_cell.angle_beta   90.00
_cell.angle_gamma   90.00
#
_symmetry.space_group_name_H-M   'P 1'
#
loop_
_entity.id
_entity.type
_entity.pdbx_description
1 polymer ?
#
loop_
_entity_poly.entity_id
_entity_poly.type
_entity_poly.pdbx_seq_one_letter_code
_entity_poly.pdbx_strand_id
1 'polypeptide(L)'
;EILKEEINSIWIGKVRKLTLRDCAVNILPKLRIHEENEMEWLVLHVPTGDNIIEIIKKEINNIWIGKVKNLELKDYAVRILPKLRIHEENEMEELWLHALGADNITEILKEEINTIWIGKVRKLTLRDYAAEVLPKLGIHEENVMEELSLSADDTKHLAKILKEEINSIWIGKVRKLTLRDYAVNILPKLRIHEENEMEEL
;
A
#
# COMPACT_ATOMS: atom_id res chain seq x y z
N GLU A 1 0.26 -30.56 1.95
CA GLU A 1 1.20 -29.44 1.72
C GLU A 1 0.35 -28.17 1.71
N ILE A 2 0.58 -27.25 2.64
CA ILE A 2 -0.33 -26.13 2.94
C ILE A 2 -0.64 -25.26 1.69
N LEU A 3 0.30 -25.16 0.75
CA LEU A 3 0.13 -24.38 -0.47
C LEU A 3 -0.88 -25.00 -1.46
N LYS A 4 -1.15 -26.30 -1.35
CA LYS A 4 -2.17 -27.02 -2.15
C LYS A 4 -3.60 -26.82 -1.65
N GLU A 5 -3.77 -26.21 -0.48
CA GLU A 5 -5.09 -25.96 0.10
C GLU A 5 -5.90 -24.96 -0.73
N GLU A 6 -7.22 -24.99 -0.60
CA GLU A 6 -8.11 -24.02 -1.26
C GLU A 6 -7.96 -22.61 -0.65
N ILE A 7 -8.46 -21.59 -1.35
CA ILE A 7 -8.52 -20.22 -0.84
C ILE A 7 -9.40 -20.20 0.41
N ASN A 8 -9.01 -19.44 1.45
CA ASN A 8 -9.79 -19.30 2.68
C ASN A 8 -10.15 -20.65 3.36
N SER A 9 -9.29 -21.66 3.24
CA SER A 9 -9.50 -22.99 3.83
C SER A 9 -8.98 -23.11 5.27
N ILE A 10 -8.00 -22.28 5.64
CA ILE A 10 -7.30 -22.37 6.93
C ILE A 10 -7.88 -21.35 7.90
N TRP A 11 -8.83 -21.77 8.75
CA TRP A 11 -9.40 -20.90 9.78
C TRP A 11 -8.38 -20.53 10.86
N ILE A 12 -8.14 -19.24 11.04
CA ILE A 12 -7.24 -18.71 12.08
C ILE A 12 -7.93 -17.77 13.07
N GLY A 13 -9.25 -17.58 12.94
CA GLY A 13 -10.03 -16.75 13.85
C GLY A 13 -9.67 -15.27 13.77
N LYS A 14 -9.72 -14.59 14.92
CA LYS A 14 -9.28 -13.20 15.06
C LYS A 14 -7.78 -13.17 15.30
N VAL A 15 -7.09 -12.34 14.52
CA VAL A 15 -5.64 -12.19 14.51
C VAL A 15 -5.32 -10.75 14.85
N ARG A 16 -4.67 -10.55 15.99
CA ARG A 16 -4.20 -9.23 16.41
C ARG A 16 -2.99 -8.76 15.60
N LYS A 17 -2.04 -9.66 15.31
CA LYS A 17 -0.83 -9.36 14.55
C LYS A 17 -0.47 -10.52 13.64
N LEU A 18 -0.29 -10.25 12.36
CA LEU A 18 0.18 -11.21 11.37
C LEU A 18 1.48 -10.70 10.74
N THR A 19 2.53 -11.52 10.80
CA THR A 19 3.81 -11.22 10.14
C THR A 19 4.20 -12.41 9.29
N LEU A 20 4.32 -12.19 7.98
CA LEU A 20 4.74 -13.21 7.02
C LEU A 20 5.96 -12.71 6.26
N ARG A 21 6.98 -13.55 6.15
CA ARG A 21 8.23 -13.22 5.47
C ARG A 21 8.57 -14.29 4.44
N ASP A 22 9.26 -13.88 3.38
CA ASP A 22 9.77 -14.78 2.34
C ASP A 22 8.64 -15.67 1.77
N CYS A 23 8.86 -16.98 1.70
CA CYS A 23 7.90 -17.95 1.18
C CYS A 23 6.62 -18.07 2.03
N ALA A 24 6.64 -17.66 3.31
CA ALA A 24 5.46 -17.71 4.17
C ALA A 24 4.35 -16.76 3.69
N VAL A 25 4.68 -15.75 2.89
CA VAL A 25 3.65 -14.86 2.34
C VAL A 25 2.65 -15.62 1.45
N ASN A 26 3.07 -16.74 0.82
CA ASN A 26 2.19 -17.59 0.01
C ASN A 26 1.03 -18.25 0.78
N ILE A 27 1.12 -18.34 2.11
CA ILE A 27 0.00 -18.87 2.90
C ILE A 27 -1.13 -17.85 3.05
N LEU A 28 -0.87 -16.55 2.85
CA LEU A 28 -1.85 -15.48 3.09
C LEU A 28 -3.22 -15.73 2.41
N PRO A 29 -3.30 -16.11 1.11
CA PRO A 29 -4.60 -16.36 0.47
C PRO A 29 -5.31 -17.63 0.96
N LYS A 30 -4.62 -18.49 1.70
CA LYS A 30 -5.19 -19.72 2.27
C LYS A 30 -5.84 -19.45 3.63
N LEU A 31 -5.44 -18.36 4.29
CA LEU A 31 -5.93 -17.99 5.62
C LEU A 31 -7.36 -17.46 5.53
N ARG A 32 -8.27 -18.07 6.29
CA ARG A 32 -9.60 -17.54 6.59
C ARG A 32 -9.56 -16.78 7.89
N ILE A 33 -9.45 -15.47 7.78
CA ILE A 33 -9.53 -14.52 8.89
C ILE A 33 -11.01 -14.25 9.19
N HIS A 34 -11.36 -14.09 10.46
CA HIS A 34 -12.73 -13.73 10.88
C HIS A 34 -13.21 -12.44 10.18
N GLU A 35 -14.50 -12.33 9.86
CA GLU A 35 -15.09 -11.15 9.21
C GLU A 35 -14.92 -9.89 10.09
N GLU A 36 -15.32 -9.97 11.36
CA GLU A 36 -15.07 -8.95 12.40
C GLU A 36 -13.62 -8.90 12.95
N ASN A 37 -12.62 -9.16 12.10
CA ASN A 37 -11.24 -9.07 12.52
C ASN A 37 -10.74 -7.62 12.48
N GLU A 38 -10.22 -7.16 13.60
CA GLU A 38 -9.52 -5.88 13.74
C GLU A 38 -8.05 -6.17 14.07
N MET A 39 -7.21 -6.16 13.04
CA MET A 39 -5.79 -6.42 13.16
C MET A 39 -5.04 -5.14 13.55
N GLU A 40 -4.16 -5.24 14.53
CA GLU A 40 -3.27 -4.15 14.90
C GLU A 40 -2.14 -4.00 13.86
N TRP A 41 -1.61 -5.12 13.37
CA TRP A 41 -0.46 -5.16 12.45
C TRP A 41 -0.55 -6.28 11.42
N LEU A 42 -0.48 -5.93 10.14
CA LEU A 42 -0.16 -6.85 9.04
C LEU A 42 1.20 -6.46 8.46
N VAL A 43 2.19 -7.35 8.56
CA VAL A 43 3.55 -7.11 8.04
C VAL A 43 3.90 -8.20 7.03
N LEU A 44 4.14 -7.80 5.79
CA LEU A 44 4.56 -8.68 4.71
C LEU A 44 5.92 -8.22 4.17
N HIS A 45 6.91 -9.12 4.17
CA HIS A 45 8.24 -8.83 3.62
C HIS A 45 8.69 -9.93 2.68
N VAL A 46 8.93 -9.59 1.42
CA VAL A 46 9.38 -10.55 0.41
C VAL A 46 10.59 -9.99 -0.34
N PRO A 47 11.83 -10.40 0.02
CA PRO A 47 13.05 -9.90 -0.62
C PRO A 47 13.19 -10.27 -2.10
N THR A 48 12.58 -11.38 -2.54
CA THR A 48 12.72 -11.94 -3.91
C THR A 48 11.38 -12.29 -4.56
N GLY A 49 11.26 -12.09 -5.87
CA GLY A 49 9.98 -12.19 -6.59
C GLY A 49 9.37 -13.59 -6.72
N ASP A 50 10.16 -14.65 -6.55
CA ASP A 50 9.70 -16.04 -6.73
C ASP A 50 8.61 -16.45 -5.73
N ASN A 51 8.58 -15.79 -4.56
CA ASN A 51 7.75 -16.15 -3.42
C ASN A 51 6.32 -15.58 -3.46
N ILE A 52 5.85 -14.99 -4.56
CA ILE A 52 4.50 -14.38 -4.62
C ILE A 52 3.78 -14.60 -5.95
N ILE A 53 4.30 -15.44 -6.85
CA ILE A 53 3.77 -15.62 -8.22
C ILE A 53 2.31 -16.07 -8.19
N GLU A 54 1.92 -16.93 -7.25
CA GLU A 54 0.54 -17.39 -7.13
C GLU A 54 -0.41 -16.29 -6.62
N ILE A 55 0.09 -15.39 -5.79
CA ILE A 55 -0.69 -14.29 -5.22
C ILE A 55 -1.00 -13.26 -6.30
N ILE A 56 0.01 -12.85 -7.08
CA ILE A 56 -0.15 -11.81 -8.11
C ILE A 56 -1.10 -12.23 -9.24
N LYS A 57 -1.26 -13.54 -9.48
CA LYS A 57 -2.21 -14.08 -10.47
C LYS A 57 -3.67 -13.99 -10.03
N LYS A 58 -3.93 -13.67 -8.77
CA LYS A 58 -5.30 -13.53 -8.27
C LYS A 58 -5.94 -12.25 -8.79
N GLU A 59 -7.27 -12.28 -8.81
CA GLU A 59 -8.09 -11.10 -9.04
C GLU A 59 -7.82 -10.03 -7.97
N ILE A 60 -8.09 -8.78 -8.35
CA ILE A 60 -8.04 -7.62 -7.45
C ILE A 60 -9.00 -7.85 -6.27
N ASN A 61 -8.63 -7.42 -5.07
CA ASN A 61 -9.46 -7.54 -3.86
C ASN A 61 -9.91 -8.99 -3.53
N ASN A 62 -9.08 -10.00 -3.82
CA ASN A 62 -9.42 -11.40 -3.58
C ASN A 62 -8.97 -11.93 -2.19
N ILE A 63 -8.10 -11.20 -1.47
CA ILE A 63 -7.53 -11.67 -0.19
C ILE A 63 -8.13 -10.85 0.96
N TRP A 64 -9.09 -11.42 1.68
CA TRP A 64 -9.69 -10.76 2.85
C TRP A 64 -8.71 -10.64 4.01
N ILE A 65 -8.49 -9.41 4.48
CA ILE A 65 -7.65 -9.13 5.66
C ILE A 65 -8.39 -8.43 6.82
N GLY A 66 -9.67 -8.10 6.63
CA GLY A 66 -10.50 -7.41 7.63
C GLY A 66 -10.12 -5.94 7.79
N LYS A 67 -10.33 -5.41 8.99
CA LYS A 67 -9.82 -4.09 9.41
C LYS A 67 -8.36 -4.24 9.85
N VAL A 68 -7.49 -3.33 9.43
CA VAL A 68 -6.06 -3.32 9.75
C VAL A 68 -5.64 -1.89 10.11
N LYS A 69 -5.11 -1.73 11.33
CA LYS A 69 -4.57 -0.46 11.82
C LYS A 69 -3.26 -0.09 11.16
N ASN A 70 -2.32 -1.03 11.08
CA ASN A 70 -0.99 -0.79 10.50
C ASN A 70 -0.67 -1.85 9.45
N LEU A 71 -0.44 -1.42 8.22
CA LEU A 71 -0.08 -2.27 7.08
C LEU A 71 1.33 -1.94 6.60
N GLU A 72 2.25 -2.89 6.74
CA GLU A 72 3.63 -2.78 6.31
C GLU A 72 3.90 -3.76 5.16
N LEU A 73 4.21 -3.24 3.97
CA LEU A 73 4.62 -4.04 2.82
C LEU A 73 6.03 -3.66 2.39
N LYS A 74 6.93 -4.64 2.39
CA LYS A 74 8.33 -4.46 2.03
C LYS A 74 8.76 -5.32 0.84
N ASP A 75 9.53 -4.70 -0.04
CA ASP A 75 10.09 -5.28 -1.26
C ASP A 75 8.98 -5.84 -2.17
N TYR A 76 9.10 -7.08 -2.65
CA TYR A 76 8.09 -7.67 -3.55
C TYR A 76 6.71 -7.78 -2.92
N ALA A 77 6.58 -7.72 -1.58
CA ALA A 77 5.29 -7.73 -0.90
C ALA A 77 4.41 -6.53 -1.30
N VAL A 78 5.00 -5.42 -1.75
CA VAL A 78 4.26 -4.25 -2.25
C VAL A 78 3.33 -4.66 -3.39
N ARG A 79 3.73 -5.59 -4.27
CA ARG A 79 2.91 -6.10 -5.39
C ARG A 79 1.63 -6.79 -4.97
N ILE A 80 1.49 -7.15 -3.70
CA ILE A 80 0.30 -7.81 -3.15
C ILE A 80 -0.79 -6.79 -2.85
N LEU A 81 -0.48 -5.50 -2.68
CA LEU A 81 -1.43 -4.47 -2.27
C LEU A 81 -2.75 -4.49 -3.06
N PRO A 82 -2.78 -4.54 -4.42
CA PRO A 82 -4.03 -4.58 -5.19
C PRO A 82 -4.86 -5.85 -4.95
N LYS A 83 -4.27 -6.90 -4.39
CA LYS A 83 -4.92 -8.19 -4.14
C LYS A 83 -5.56 -8.24 -2.75
N LEU A 84 -5.20 -7.33 -1.84
CA LEU A 84 -5.74 -7.25 -0.50
C LEU A 84 -7.13 -6.61 -0.52
N ARG A 85 -8.10 -7.27 0.09
CA ARG A 85 -9.43 -6.74 0.35
C ARG A 85 -9.48 -6.25 1.79
N ILE A 86 -9.34 -4.93 1.93
CA ILE A 86 -9.49 -4.21 3.20
C ILE A 86 -10.99 -3.95 3.42
N HIS A 87 -11.44 -4.04 4.68
CA HIS A 87 -12.81 -3.70 5.03
C HIS A 87 -13.15 -2.25 4.64
N GLU A 88 -14.37 -1.98 4.16
CA GLU A 88 -14.76 -0.65 3.64
C GLU A 88 -14.68 0.45 4.71
N GLU A 89 -15.11 0.15 5.94
CA GLU A 89 -14.99 1.01 7.13
C GLU A 89 -13.59 1.04 7.77
N ASN A 90 -12.53 0.61 7.07
CA ASN A 90 -11.20 0.61 7.67
C ASN A 90 -10.64 2.03 7.82
N GLU A 91 -10.30 2.38 9.05
CA GLU A 91 -9.52 3.57 9.39
C GLU A 91 -8.10 3.13 9.79
N MET A 92 -7.17 3.25 8.85
CA MET A 92 -5.78 2.84 9.03
C MET A 92 -4.99 3.92 9.76
N GLU A 93 -4.24 3.53 10.79
CA GLU A 93 -3.27 4.39 11.47
C GLU A 93 -2.06 4.63 10.56
N GLU A 94 -1.50 3.59 9.94
CA GLU A 94 -0.34 3.71 9.04
C GLU A 94 -0.38 2.72 7.87
N LEU A 95 -0.19 3.23 6.65
CA LEU A 95 0.21 2.46 5.47
C LEU A 95 1.68 2.75 5.18
N TRP A 96 2.54 1.73 5.30
CA TRP A 96 3.96 1.84 5.04
C TRP A 96 4.37 0.93 3.89
N LEU A 97 4.88 1.52 2.81
CA LEU A 97 5.36 0.80 1.63
C LEU A 97 6.84 1.13 1.40
N HIS A 98 7.68 0.09 1.25
CA HIS A 98 9.09 0.24 0.90
C HIS A 98 9.48 -0.71 -0.22
N ALA A 99 9.97 -0.18 -1.33
CA ALA A 99 10.39 -0.96 -2.48
C ALA A 99 11.77 -0.54 -2.97
N LEU A 100 12.78 -1.41 -2.79
CA LEU A 100 14.15 -1.14 -3.23
C LEU A 100 14.39 -1.31 -4.73
N GLY A 101 13.51 -2.02 -5.45
CA GLY A 101 13.63 -2.27 -6.88
C GLY A 101 12.37 -1.93 -7.67
N ALA A 102 12.53 -1.52 -8.93
CA ALA A 102 11.39 -1.24 -9.82
C ALA A 102 10.48 -2.46 -10.01
N ASP A 103 11.04 -3.66 -10.00
CA ASP A 103 10.29 -4.91 -10.14
C ASP A 103 9.29 -5.12 -9.00
N ASN A 104 9.54 -4.54 -7.82
CA ASN A 104 8.70 -4.64 -6.63
C ASN A 104 7.36 -3.90 -6.76
N ILE A 105 7.18 -3.08 -7.79
CA ILE A 105 5.95 -2.29 -8.00
C ILE A 105 5.31 -2.52 -9.37
N THR A 106 5.92 -3.35 -10.22
CA THR A 106 5.50 -3.59 -11.61
C THR A 106 4.01 -3.93 -11.77
N GLU A 107 3.45 -4.68 -10.82
CA GLU A 107 2.03 -5.06 -10.86
C GLU A 107 1.11 -3.87 -10.60
N ILE A 108 1.43 -3.05 -9.58
CA ILE A 108 0.65 -1.86 -9.24
C ILE A 108 0.66 -0.84 -10.39
N LEU A 109 1.79 -0.69 -11.08
CA LEU A 109 1.89 0.30 -12.16
C LEU A 109 1.03 -0.03 -13.38
N LYS A 110 0.45 -1.24 -13.46
CA LYS A 110 -0.54 -1.63 -14.48
C LYS A 110 -1.95 -1.21 -14.12
N GLU A 111 -2.21 -0.95 -12.86
CA GLU A 111 -3.52 -0.52 -12.39
C GLU A 111 -3.83 0.89 -12.91
N GLU A 112 -5.11 1.19 -13.04
CA GLU A 112 -5.57 2.54 -13.39
C GLU A 112 -5.32 3.52 -12.23
N ILE A 113 -5.48 4.82 -12.49
CA ILE A 113 -5.28 5.87 -11.49
C ILE A 113 -6.36 5.73 -10.41
N ASN A 114 -5.97 5.86 -9.13
CA ASN A 114 -6.86 5.81 -7.97
C ASN A 114 -7.70 4.52 -7.78
N THR A 115 -7.35 3.38 -8.38
CA THR A 115 -8.16 2.15 -8.27
C THR A 115 -7.79 1.25 -7.10
N ILE A 116 -6.59 1.41 -6.51
CA ILE A 116 -6.17 0.62 -5.35
C ILE A 116 -6.75 1.26 -4.09
N TRP A 117 -7.93 0.81 -3.69
CA TRP A 117 -8.60 1.31 -2.49
C TRP A 117 -7.81 0.98 -1.21
N ILE A 118 -7.49 2.01 -0.43
CA ILE A 118 -6.80 1.87 0.87
C ILE A 118 -7.61 2.37 2.07
N GLY A 119 -8.85 2.81 1.86
CA GLY A 119 -9.71 3.36 2.91
C GLY A 119 -9.28 4.75 3.37
N LYS A 120 -9.59 5.06 4.65
CA LYS A 120 -9.06 6.26 5.34
C LYS A 120 -7.72 5.91 5.97
N VAL A 121 -6.72 6.77 5.81
CA VAL A 121 -5.34 6.55 6.27
C VAL A 121 -4.84 7.81 6.96
N ARG A 122 -4.46 7.68 8.25
CA ARG A 122 -3.88 8.77 9.04
C ARG A 122 -2.45 9.09 8.60
N LYS A 123 -1.61 8.07 8.38
CA LYS A 123 -0.23 8.24 7.92
C LYS A 123 0.10 7.36 6.71
N LEU A 124 0.58 7.97 5.64
CA LEU A 124 1.04 7.27 4.43
C LEU A 124 2.53 7.48 4.25
N THR A 125 3.31 6.40 4.31
CA THR A 125 4.77 6.45 4.09
C THR A 125 5.13 5.61 2.86
N LEU A 126 5.71 6.26 1.84
CA LEU A 126 6.19 5.61 0.62
C LEU A 126 7.69 5.85 0.46
N ARG A 127 8.48 4.78 0.41
CA ARG A 127 9.93 4.84 0.30
C ARG A 127 10.45 4.22 -1.00
N ASP A 128 11.40 4.90 -1.60
CA ASP A 128 12.08 4.52 -2.84
C ASP A 128 11.10 4.31 -3.99
N TYR A 129 11.15 3.19 -4.71
CA TYR A 129 10.23 2.92 -5.82
C TYR A 129 8.77 2.92 -5.37
N ALA A 130 8.46 2.70 -4.09
CA ALA A 130 7.08 2.76 -3.60
C ALA A 130 6.45 4.15 -3.79
N ALA A 131 7.23 5.21 -3.95
CA ALA A 131 6.68 6.53 -4.29
C ALA A 131 5.92 6.54 -5.64
N GLU A 132 6.30 5.71 -6.62
CA GLU A 132 5.56 5.61 -7.89
C GLU A 132 4.18 4.97 -7.75
N VAL A 133 3.88 4.36 -6.60
CA VAL A 133 2.56 3.76 -6.31
C VAL A 133 1.53 4.84 -6.01
N LEU A 134 1.95 6.04 -5.56
CA LEU A 134 1.06 7.09 -5.09
C LEU A 134 -0.12 7.41 -6.04
N PRO A 135 0.07 7.58 -7.37
CA PRO A 135 -1.04 7.89 -8.29
C PRO A 135 -2.05 6.75 -8.44
N LYS A 136 -1.73 5.54 -7.98
CA LYS A 136 -2.59 4.36 -8.09
C LYS A 136 -3.46 4.17 -6.85
N LEU A 137 -3.13 4.84 -5.76
CA LEU A 137 -3.85 4.71 -4.49
C LEU A 137 -5.16 5.50 -4.52
N GLY A 138 -6.27 4.81 -4.31
CA GLY A 138 -7.58 5.40 -4.08
C GLY A 138 -7.68 5.89 -2.65
N ILE A 139 -7.40 7.18 -2.45
CA ILE A 139 -7.56 7.88 -1.17
C ILE A 139 -9.00 8.39 -1.07
N HIS A 140 -9.70 8.05 0.02
CA HIS A 140 -11.06 8.51 0.28
C HIS A 140 -11.12 10.06 0.26
N GLU A 141 -12.16 10.64 -0.36
CA GLU A 141 -12.29 12.11 -0.51
C GLU A 141 -12.32 12.85 0.84
N GLU A 142 -13.02 12.30 1.83
CA GLU A 142 -13.06 12.78 3.21
C GLU A 142 -11.81 12.47 4.05
N ASN A 143 -10.76 11.85 3.47
CA ASN A 143 -9.57 11.52 4.24
C ASN A 143 -8.80 12.79 4.61
N VAL A 144 -8.63 13.01 5.92
CA VAL A 144 -7.74 14.04 6.47
C VAL A 144 -6.50 13.33 7.01
N MET A 145 -5.46 13.28 6.18
CA MET A 145 -4.20 12.63 6.52
C MET A 145 -3.41 13.52 7.50
N GLU A 146 -2.92 12.92 8.58
CA GLU A 146 -2.00 13.58 9.50
C GLU A 146 -0.63 13.77 8.84
N GLU A 147 -0.12 12.74 8.15
CA GLU A 147 1.18 12.80 7.50
C GLU A 147 1.24 12.01 6.19
N LEU A 148 1.70 12.68 5.12
CA LEU A 148 2.18 12.03 3.89
C LEU A 148 3.71 12.15 3.83
N SER A 149 4.42 11.03 3.91
CA SER A 149 5.88 10.99 3.83
C SER A 149 6.35 10.24 2.58
N LEU A 150 7.05 10.94 1.69
CA LEU A 150 7.70 10.36 0.50
C LEU A 150 9.22 10.50 0.62
N SER A 151 9.97 9.42 0.37
CA SER A 151 11.43 9.48 0.24
C SER A 151 11.88 8.72 -0.99
N ALA A 152 12.89 9.24 -1.69
CA ALA A 152 13.46 8.58 -2.84
C ALA A 152 14.95 8.91 -2.96
N ASP A 153 15.80 7.92 -2.74
CA ASP A 153 17.26 8.11 -2.71
C ASP A 153 17.87 8.31 -4.11
N ASP A 154 17.09 8.09 -5.18
CA ASP A 154 17.51 8.27 -6.57
C ASP A 154 16.32 8.74 -7.43
N THR A 155 16.59 9.63 -8.38
CA THR A 155 15.60 10.08 -9.39
C THR A 155 14.97 8.94 -10.18
N LYS A 156 15.67 7.82 -10.39
CA LYS A 156 15.13 6.65 -11.08
C LYS A 156 13.94 6.02 -10.34
N HIS A 157 13.83 6.25 -9.02
CA HIS A 157 12.70 5.78 -8.22
C HIS A 157 11.40 6.53 -8.57
N LEU A 158 11.49 7.62 -9.34
CA LEU A 158 10.38 8.53 -9.63
C LEU A 158 10.14 8.69 -11.14
N ALA A 159 10.73 7.83 -11.97
CA ALA A 159 10.78 7.99 -13.42
C ALA A 159 9.39 8.08 -14.07
N LYS A 160 8.38 7.40 -13.52
CA LYS A 160 6.99 7.49 -14.02
C LYS A 160 6.23 8.67 -13.43
N ILE A 161 6.28 8.84 -12.11
CA ILE A 161 5.52 9.89 -11.42
C ILE A 161 5.92 11.30 -11.87
N LEU A 162 7.18 11.52 -12.26
CA LEU A 162 7.64 12.81 -12.77
C LEU A 162 7.11 13.15 -14.18
N LYS A 163 6.59 12.16 -14.92
CA LYS A 163 5.96 12.35 -16.23
C LYS A 163 4.48 12.72 -16.13
N GLU A 164 3.89 12.59 -14.95
CA GLU A 164 2.51 13.01 -14.71
C GLU A 164 2.34 14.50 -14.96
N GLU A 165 1.12 14.92 -15.26
CA GLU A 165 0.80 16.34 -15.42
C GLU A 165 0.97 17.11 -14.10
N ILE A 166 1.12 18.43 -14.20
CA ILE A 166 1.14 19.30 -13.02
C ILE A 166 -0.21 19.21 -12.31
N ASN A 167 -0.20 19.07 -10.99
CA ASN A 167 -1.42 18.94 -10.17
C ASN A 167 -2.36 17.79 -10.60
N SER A 168 -1.84 16.64 -11.08
CA SER A 168 -2.68 15.49 -11.45
C SER A 168 -2.88 14.46 -10.33
N ILE A 169 -1.96 14.40 -9.35
CA ILE A 169 -1.93 13.36 -8.32
C ILE A 169 -2.70 13.83 -7.10
N TRP A 170 -3.93 13.37 -6.94
CA TRP A 170 -4.76 13.73 -5.79
C TRP A 170 -4.24 13.11 -4.48
N ILE A 171 -4.03 13.94 -3.46
CA ILE A 171 -3.61 13.48 -2.12
C ILE A 171 -4.57 13.89 -1.00
N GLY A 172 -5.70 14.52 -1.32
CA GLY A 172 -6.71 14.92 -0.34
C GLY A 172 -6.25 16.06 0.57
N LYS A 173 -6.71 16.03 1.84
CA LYS A 173 -6.28 16.94 2.90
C LYS A 173 -5.11 16.30 3.66
N VAL A 174 -4.02 17.04 3.82
CA VAL A 174 -2.77 16.60 4.46
C VAL A 174 -2.27 17.69 5.41
N ARG A 175 -2.14 17.37 6.70
CA ARG A 175 -1.63 18.28 7.73
C ARG A 175 -0.11 18.43 7.67
N LYS A 176 0.62 17.32 7.49
CA LYS A 176 2.07 17.30 7.32
C LYS A 176 2.48 16.60 6.03
N LEU A 177 3.22 17.28 5.18
CA LEU A 177 3.85 16.70 3.99
C LEU A 177 5.35 16.61 4.23
N THR A 178 5.95 15.44 4.06
CA THR A 178 7.40 15.26 4.22
C THR A 178 7.95 14.68 2.92
N LEU A 179 8.79 15.46 2.24
CA LEU A 179 9.46 15.05 1.00
C LEU A 179 10.96 15.00 1.26
N ARG A 180 11.57 13.82 1.18
CA ARG A 180 13.00 13.62 1.40
C ARG A 180 13.74 13.30 0.11
N ASP A 181 14.97 13.78 0.01
CA ASP A 181 15.88 13.50 -1.11
C ASP A 181 15.25 13.89 -2.45
N TYR A 182 15.24 13.00 -3.44
CA TYR A 182 14.67 13.31 -4.76
C TYR A 182 13.15 13.36 -4.77
N ALA A 183 12.45 12.94 -3.69
CA ALA A 183 10.98 12.98 -3.62
C ALA A 183 10.42 14.41 -3.69
N VAL A 184 11.23 15.44 -3.38
CA VAL A 184 10.85 16.85 -3.54
C VAL A 184 10.40 17.18 -4.96
N ASN A 185 10.93 16.47 -5.96
CA ASN A 185 10.59 16.67 -7.38
C ASN A 185 9.14 16.27 -7.71
N ILE A 186 8.46 15.52 -6.83
CA ILE A 186 7.05 15.16 -6.99
C ILE A 186 6.14 16.33 -6.61
N LEU A 187 6.60 17.31 -5.82
CA LEU A 187 5.76 18.40 -5.30
C LEU A 187 4.89 19.08 -6.37
N PRO A 188 5.39 19.44 -7.57
CA PRO A 188 4.56 20.06 -8.61
C PRO A 188 3.47 19.14 -9.20
N LYS A 189 3.53 17.85 -8.93
CA LYS A 189 2.56 16.84 -9.41
C LYS A 189 1.41 16.64 -8.45
N LEU A 190 1.59 17.03 -7.18
CA LEU A 190 0.60 16.81 -6.12
C LEU A 190 -0.55 17.82 -6.25
N ARG A 191 -1.78 17.30 -6.21
CA ARG A 191 -3.01 18.06 -6.10
C ARG A 191 -3.56 17.90 -4.68
N ILE A 192 -3.49 18.98 -3.92
CA ILE A 192 -4.00 19.06 -2.55
C ILE A 192 -5.43 19.63 -2.62
N HIS A 193 -6.28 19.22 -1.69
CA HIS A 193 -7.64 19.76 -1.55
C HIS A 193 -7.61 21.28 -1.31
N GLU A 194 -8.55 22.04 -1.90
CA GLU A 194 -8.58 23.50 -1.80
C GLU A 194 -8.75 24.02 -0.35
N GLU A 195 -9.59 23.33 0.44
CA GLU A 195 -9.77 23.57 1.88
C GLU A 195 -8.66 22.95 2.76
N ASN A 196 -7.47 22.66 2.25
CA ASN A 196 -6.42 22.06 3.06
C ASN A 196 -5.73 23.10 3.97
N GLU A 197 -5.63 22.78 5.26
CA GLU A 197 -4.86 23.54 6.24
C GLU A 197 -3.57 22.75 6.57
N MET A 198 -2.51 22.99 5.79
CA MET A 198 -1.21 22.33 6.03
C MET A 198 -0.46 23.02 7.17
N GLU A 199 0.00 22.24 8.13
CA GLU A 199 0.76 22.69 9.30
C GLU A 199 2.27 22.62 9.06
N GLU A 200 2.75 21.62 8.31
CA GLU A 200 4.18 21.37 8.08
C GLU A 200 4.44 20.83 6.66
N LEU A 201 5.51 21.32 6.02
CA LEU A 201 6.06 20.87 4.73
C LEU A 201 7.59 20.72 4.82
#